data_AF-A0A1M5BHG5-F1
#
_entry.id   AF-A0A1M5BHG5-F1
#
_cell.length_a   1.000
_cell.length_b   1.000
_cell.length_c   1.000
_cell.angle_alpha   90.00
_cell.angle_beta   90.00
_cell.angle_gamma   90.00
#
_symmetry.space_group_name_H-M   'P 1'
#
loop_
_entity.id
_entity.type
_entity.pdbx_description
1 polymer ?
#
loop_
_entity_poly.entity_id
_entity_poly.type
_entity_poly.pdbx_seq_one_letter_code
_entity_poly.pdbx_strand_id
1 'polypeptide(L)'
;MVQTKYSNLKSPSEFNSSSGIHSMEFKTIAGEPYYWINQEILRNARTGEIKKNISEAEAIAVAHQNMIDGLEVIQVERITSTGDHHEYRSGPLPAYVISYKTPENIRAYVSTADGTFRTLRHRDWRWFDFLWMTHTMDYEGRDDFNNIFPSWIDYCS
;
A
#
# COMPACT_ATOMS: atom_id res chain seq x y z
N MET A 1 -1.22 -14.29 -1.39
CA MET A 1 -1.57 -13.25 -0.39
C MET A 1 -2.24 -13.94 0.78
N VAL A 2 -1.69 -13.80 1.99
CA VAL A 2 -2.35 -14.32 3.20
C VAL A 2 -3.50 -13.39 3.52
N GLN A 3 -4.74 -13.88 3.46
CA GLN A 3 -5.91 -13.09 3.84
C GLN A 3 -6.01 -13.09 5.37
N THR A 4 -5.66 -11.95 6.00
CA THR A 4 -5.81 -11.80 7.45
C THR A 4 -7.29 -11.80 7.80
N LYS A 5 -7.72 -12.79 8.59
CA LYS A 5 -9.11 -12.92 9.06
C LYS A 5 -9.23 -12.30 10.45
N TYR A 6 -10.21 -11.43 10.63
CA TYR A 6 -10.53 -10.84 11.92
C TYR A 6 -11.88 -11.34 12.42
N SER A 7 -11.94 -11.67 13.71
CA SER A 7 -13.16 -12.06 14.42
C SER A 7 -13.32 -11.18 15.67
N ASN A 8 -14.54 -11.16 16.23
CA ASN A 8 -14.89 -10.41 17.44
C ASN A 8 -14.64 -8.90 17.30
N LEU A 9 -14.94 -8.34 16.13
CA LEU A 9 -14.92 -6.90 15.91
C LEU A 9 -16.19 -6.28 16.51
N LYS A 10 -16.03 -5.20 17.26
CA LYS A 10 -17.15 -4.41 17.79
C LYS A 10 -17.94 -3.78 16.66
N SER A 11 -19.26 -3.83 16.79
CA SER A 11 -20.19 -3.21 15.85
C SER A 11 -20.01 -1.68 15.86
N PRO A 12 -20.17 -1.01 14.70
CA PRO A 12 -20.22 0.45 14.65
C PRO A 12 -21.18 1.08 15.65
N SER A 13 -22.30 0.41 15.96
CA SER A 13 -23.31 0.87 16.91
C SER A 13 -22.86 0.85 18.38
N GLU A 14 -21.80 0.10 18.71
CA GLU A 14 -21.24 0.04 20.06
C GLU A 14 -20.34 1.25 20.36
N PHE A 15 -19.95 2.01 19.34
CA PHE A 15 -19.15 3.21 19.51
C PHE A 15 -20.06 4.42 19.77
N ASN A 16 -20.28 4.72 21.05
CA ASN A 16 -20.95 5.95 21.46
C ASN A 16 -20.06 7.16 21.14
N SER A 17 -20.34 7.81 20.01
CA SER A 17 -19.76 9.10 19.63
C SER A 17 -20.77 10.21 19.94
N SER A 18 -20.40 11.18 20.77
CA SER A 18 -21.27 12.31 21.15
C SER A 18 -21.68 13.19 19.95
N SER A 19 -20.88 13.20 18.89
CA SER A 19 -21.11 13.92 17.64
C SER A 19 -21.73 13.05 16.54
N GLY A 20 -22.06 11.79 16.82
CA GLY A 20 -22.43 10.81 15.82
C GLY A 20 -21.25 10.32 14.98
N ILE A 21 -21.51 9.35 14.12
CA ILE A 21 -20.51 8.78 13.19
C ILE A 21 -21.03 8.97 11.77
N HIS A 22 -20.28 9.70 10.94
CA HIS A 22 -20.61 9.94 9.53
C HIS A 22 -19.58 9.32 8.57
N SER A 23 -18.40 8.94 9.06
CA SER A 23 -17.41 8.18 8.30
C SER A 23 -16.73 7.15 9.20
N MET A 24 -16.49 5.96 8.66
CA MET A 24 -15.76 4.90 9.33
C MET A 24 -14.98 4.10 8.29
N GLU A 25 -13.66 4.08 8.42
CA GLU A 25 -12.78 3.27 7.57
C GLU A 25 -12.15 2.15 8.40
N PHE A 26 -12.14 0.93 7.87
CA PHE A 26 -11.41 -0.17 8.48
C PHE A 26 -9.94 -0.12 8.07
N LYS A 27 -9.04 -0.17 9.05
CA LYS A 27 -7.58 -0.15 8.85
C LYS A 27 -6.93 -1.33 9.57
N THR A 28 -5.85 -1.83 8.98
CA THR A 28 -4.96 -2.79 9.64
C THR A 28 -3.64 -2.11 9.93
N ILE A 29 -3.23 -2.10 11.19
CA ILE A 29 -1.97 -1.49 11.62
C ILE A 29 -1.21 -2.55 12.43
N ALA A 30 -0.04 -2.94 11.93
CA ALA A 30 0.80 -3.99 12.53
C ALA A 30 0.04 -5.32 12.80
N GLY A 31 -0.92 -5.67 11.94
CA GLY A 31 -1.73 -6.89 12.08
C GLY A 31 -2.92 -6.77 13.05
N GLU A 32 -3.11 -5.62 13.68
CA GLU A 32 -4.28 -5.35 14.52
C GLU A 32 -5.35 -4.53 13.77
N PRO A 33 -6.64 -4.82 14.00
CA PRO A 33 -7.73 -4.13 13.32
C PRO A 33 -8.13 -2.83 14.04
N TYR A 34 -8.30 -1.76 13.26
CA TYR A 34 -8.71 -0.44 13.75
C TYR A 34 -9.82 0.15 12.89
N TYR A 35 -10.63 1.01 13.50
CA TYR A 35 -11.57 1.90 12.84
C TYR A 35 -11.03 3.33 12.88
N TRP A 36 -10.95 3.96 11.73
CA TRP A 36 -10.69 5.39 11.58
C TRP A 36 -12.03 6.11 11.43
N ILE A 37 -12.47 6.74 12.51
CA ILE A 37 -13.81 7.31 12.66
C ILE A 37 -13.74 8.81 12.41
N ASN A 38 -14.65 9.32 11.58
CA ASN A 38 -14.81 10.74 11.23
C ASN A 38 -13.50 11.41 10.76
N GLN A 39 -12.56 10.61 10.24
CA GLN A 39 -11.22 11.05 9.85
C GLN A 39 -10.40 11.72 10.96
N GLU A 40 -10.66 11.38 12.22
CA GLU A 40 -10.04 12.02 13.38
C GLU A 40 -9.63 11.03 14.47
N ILE A 41 -10.45 9.99 14.71
CA ILE A 41 -10.27 9.08 15.85
C ILE A 41 -9.88 7.70 15.35
N LEU A 42 -8.68 7.25 15.71
CA LEU A 42 -8.24 5.87 15.52
C LEU A 42 -8.65 5.04 16.73
N ARG A 43 -9.45 4.00 16.52
CA ARG A 43 -9.99 3.16 17.59
C ARG A 43 -9.78 1.69 17.29
N ASN A 44 -9.27 0.92 18.25
CA ASN A 44 -9.09 -0.53 18.05
C ASN A 44 -10.46 -1.20 17.85
N ALA A 45 -10.60 -2.00 16.80
CA ALA A 45 -11.87 -2.60 16.40
C ALA A 45 -12.30 -3.75 17.34
N ARG A 46 -11.39 -4.35 18.10
CA ARG A 46 -11.70 -5.40 19.09
C ARG A 46 -11.96 -4.82 20.48
N THR A 47 -11.04 -4.00 20.98
CA THR A 47 -11.13 -3.48 22.36
C THR A 47 -12.02 -2.24 22.44
N GLY A 48 -12.09 -1.46 21.37
CA GLY A 48 -12.76 -0.16 21.33
C GLY A 48 -11.94 0.97 21.96
N GLU A 49 -10.67 0.71 22.30
CA GLU A 49 -9.76 1.72 22.87
C GLU A 49 -9.33 2.74 21.82
N ILE A 50 -9.31 4.01 22.20
CA ILE A 50 -8.84 5.10 21.35
C ILE A 50 -7.32 5.10 21.35
N LYS A 51 -6.73 5.06 20.16
CA LYS A 51 -5.30 5.17 19.94
C LYS A 51 -4.98 6.57 19.43
N LYS A 52 -4.21 7.34 20.22
CA LYS A 52 -3.88 8.73 19.87
C LYS A 52 -2.88 8.83 18.72
N ASN A 53 -1.85 7.99 18.73
CA ASN A 53 -0.85 7.91 17.68
C ASN A 53 -0.34 6.47 17.56
N ILE A 54 0.08 6.08 16.37
CA ILE A 54 0.84 4.85 16.17
C ILE A 54 2.27 4.99 16.72
N SER A 55 2.84 3.87 17.13
CA SER A 55 4.24 3.79 17.55
C SER A 55 5.18 3.65 16.35
N GLU A 56 6.47 3.90 16.58
CA GLU A 56 7.51 3.71 15.57
C GLU A 56 7.56 2.26 15.05
N ALA A 57 7.47 1.29 15.95
CA ALA A 57 7.45 -0.13 15.59
C ALA A 57 6.25 -0.48 14.70
N GLU A 58 5.08 0.12 14.96
CA GLU A 58 3.90 -0.05 14.11
C GLU A 58 4.08 0.62 12.75
N ALA A 59 4.73 1.79 12.69
CA ALA A 59 5.05 2.45 11.43
C ALA A 59 6.01 1.59 10.58
N ILE A 60 7.02 0.98 11.20
CA ILE A 60 7.94 0.05 10.52
C ILE A 60 7.17 -1.17 10.02
N ALA A 61 6.29 -1.76 10.84
CA ALA A 61 5.49 -2.91 10.43
C ALA A 61 4.56 -2.58 9.25
N VAL A 62 3.91 -1.42 9.29
CA VAL A 62 3.09 -0.91 8.18
C VAL A 62 3.94 -0.72 6.93
N ALA A 63 5.14 -0.15 7.06
CA ALA A 63 6.02 0.04 5.91
C ALA A 63 6.52 -1.29 5.32
N HIS A 64 6.93 -2.23 6.17
CA HIS A 64 7.34 -3.57 5.75
C HIS A 64 6.22 -4.32 5.00
N GLN A 65 4.96 -4.16 5.41
CA GLN A 65 3.83 -4.79 4.72
C GLN A 65 3.55 -4.21 3.32
N ASN A 66 3.98 -2.97 3.06
CA ASN A 66 3.70 -2.27 1.80
C ASN A 66 4.94 -2.15 0.90
N MET A 67 6.12 -2.56 1.38
CA MET A 67 7.38 -2.47 0.65
C MET A 67 7.89 -3.85 0.25
N ILE A 68 8.87 -3.87 -0.65
CA ILE A 68 9.52 -5.10 -1.08
C ILE A 68 10.35 -5.65 0.09
N ASP A 69 10.30 -6.96 0.30
CA ASP A 69 11.10 -7.64 1.32
C ASP A 69 12.61 -7.44 1.07
N GLY A 70 13.40 -7.42 2.15
CA GLY A 70 14.86 -7.31 2.08
C GLY A 70 15.41 -5.89 2.09
N LEU A 71 14.58 -4.87 2.28
CA LEU A 71 15.04 -3.49 2.49
C LEU A 71 15.55 -3.27 3.92
N GLU A 72 16.78 -2.80 4.06
CA GLU A 72 17.39 -2.47 5.36
C GLU A 72 16.97 -1.05 5.78
N VAL A 73 16.27 -0.94 6.92
CA VAL A 73 15.92 0.35 7.53
C VAL A 73 17.18 0.97 8.13
N ILE A 74 17.52 2.20 7.72
CA ILE A 74 18.69 2.94 8.23
C ILE A 74 18.33 3.97 9.28
N GLN A 75 17.13 4.54 9.19
CA GLN A 75 16.70 5.63 10.07
C GLN A 75 15.19 5.71 10.10
N VAL A 76 14.64 5.99 11.28
CA VAL A 76 13.25 6.37 11.46
C VAL A 76 13.19 7.71 12.18
N GLU A 77 12.44 8.66 11.63
CA GLU A 77 12.30 10.01 12.17
C GLU A 77 10.83 10.39 12.26
N ARG A 78 10.40 11.02 13.36
CA ARG A 78 9.05 11.55 13.48
C ARG A 78 9.03 13.02 13.12
N ILE A 79 8.37 13.35 12.00
CA ILE A 79 8.16 14.73 11.56
C ILE A 79 6.82 15.27 12.07
N THR A 80 6.87 16.44 12.72
CA THR A 80 5.68 17.13 13.27
C THR A 80 5.35 18.42 12.54
N SER A 81 6.27 18.98 11.75
CA SER A 81 6.08 20.17 10.94
C SER A 81 6.96 20.12 9.69
N THR A 82 6.45 20.61 8.56
CA THR A 82 7.26 20.86 7.36
C THR A 82 7.89 22.25 7.49
N GLY A 83 9.14 22.33 7.92
CA GLY A 83 9.94 23.54 7.70
C GLY A 83 10.24 23.73 6.21
N ASP A 84 10.47 24.97 5.78
CA ASP A 84 10.62 25.47 4.40
C ASP A 84 11.69 24.78 3.51
N HIS A 85 12.35 23.73 4.00
CA HIS A 85 13.44 23.00 3.33
C HIS A 85 13.17 21.49 3.16
N HIS A 86 11.91 21.03 3.21
CA HIS A 86 11.58 19.64 2.93
C HIS A 86 10.67 19.52 1.69
N GLU A 87 11.08 18.68 0.73
CA GLU A 87 10.29 18.26 -0.45
C GLU A 87 8.95 17.56 -0.11
N TYR A 88 8.53 17.57 1.16
CA TYR A 88 7.26 17.03 1.62
C TYR A 88 6.13 18.04 1.35
N ARG A 89 5.76 18.19 0.08
CA ARG A 89 4.55 18.90 -0.33
C ARG A 89 3.34 17.99 -0.14
N SER A 90 2.51 18.27 0.87
CA SER A 90 1.09 17.82 0.97
C SER A 90 0.79 16.42 1.55
N GLY A 91 1.51 15.95 2.57
CA GLY A 91 1.08 14.80 3.37
C GLY A 91 0.50 15.17 4.75
N PRO A 92 -0.41 14.36 5.32
CA PRO A 92 -0.91 14.59 6.67
C PRO A 92 0.26 14.52 7.67
N LEU A 93 0.29 15.49 8.58
CA LEU A 93 1.26 15.60 9.67
C LEU A 93 0.52 15.34 10.99
N PRO A 94 1.17 14.75 12.01
CA PRO A 94 2.54 14.25 12.03
C PRO A 94 2.70 12.93 11.24
N ALA A 95 3.93 12.62 10.81
CA ALA A 95 4.25 11.35 10.14
C ALA A 95 5.61 10.79 10.61
N TYR A 96 5.79 9.48 10.52
CA TYR A 96 7.09 8.82 10.61
C TYR A 96 7.70 8.70 9.22
N VAL A 97 8.97 9.05 9.09
CA VAL A 97 9.79 8.92 7.89
C VAL A 97 10.76 7.78 8.12
N ILE A 98 10.64 6.72 7.34
CA ILE A 98 11.49 5.54 7.39
C ILE A 98 12.40 5.59 6.14
N SER A 99 13.69 5.76 6.37
CA SER A 99 14.70 5.78 5.32
C SER A 99 15.31 4.38 5.16
N TYR A 100 15.56 3.98 3.92
CA TYR A 100 16.11 2.66 3.59
C TYR A 100 17.48 2.76 2.93
N LYS A 101 18.33 1.77 3.19
CA LYS A 101 19.65 1.60 2.56
C LYS A 101 19.50 1.11 1.12
N THR A 102 19.19 2.03 0.22
CA THR A 102 19.03 1.73 -1.20
C THR A 102 19.81 2.75 -2.03
N PRO A 103 20.33 2.37 -3.21
CA PRO A 103 20.98 3.33 -4.12
C PRO A 103 20.08 4.52 -4.49
N GLU A 104 18.77 4.33 -4.40
CA GLU A 104 17.73 5.28 -4.76
C GLU A 104 17.24 6.15 -3.57
N ASN A 105 17.80 5.94 -2.37
CA ASN A 105 17.41 6.66 -1.14
C ASN A 105 15.89 6.68 -0.90
N ILE A 106 15.25 5.52 -1.02
CA ILE A 106 13.80 5.38 -0.83
C ILE A 106 13.40 5.80 0.59
N ARG A 107 12.34 6.60 0.69
CA ARG A 107 11.74 7.02 1.96
C ARG A 107 10.27 6.61 2.02
N ALA A 108 9.89 5.93 3.08
CA ALA A 108 8.48 5.67 3.40
C ALA A 108 7.99 6.65 4.46
N TYR A 109 6.77 7.11 4.30
CA TYR A 109 6.08 8.03 5.20
C TYR A 109 4.86 7.30 5.74
N VAL A 110 4.70 7.28 7.05
CA VAL A 110 3.55 6.66 7.72
C VAL A 110 2.92 7.69 8.63
N SER A 111 1.66 8.05 8.38
CA SER A 111 0.93 9.01 9.20
C SER A 111 0.83 8.53 10.65
N THR A 112 1.10 9.41 11.62
CA THR A 112 1.03 9.01 13.04
C THR A 112 -0.40 8.86 13.53
N ALA A 113 -1.36 9.57 12.92
CA ALA A 113 -2.74 9.60 13.36
C ALA A 113 -3.48 8.28 13.04
N ASP A 114 -3.33 7.79 11.82
CA ASP A 114 -4.16 6.73 11.26
C ASP A 114 -3.35 5.60 10.62
N GLY A 115 -2.02 5.66 10.65
CA GLY A 115 -1.13 4.65 10.09
C GLY A 115 -1.15 4.56 8.58
N THR A 116 -1.65 5.58 7.87
CA THR A 116 -1.66 5.58 6.40
C THR A 116 -0.24 5.62 5.85
N PHE A 117 0.09 4.61 5.03
CA PHE A 117 1.37 4.48 4.34
C PHE A 117 1.42 5.30 3.04
N ARG A 118 2.53 6.00 2.82
CA ARG A 118 2.87 6.71 1.58
C ARG A 118 4.34 6.52 1.28
N THR A 119 4.72 6.08 0.09
CA THR A 119 6.14 6.01 -0.31
C THR A 119 6.51 7.22 -1.15
N LEU A 120 7.64 7.85 -0.87
CA LEU A 120 8.33 8.71 -1.82
C LEU A 120 9.50 7.93 -2.42
N ARG A 121 9.39 7.62 -3.72
CA ARG A 121 10.51 7.11 -4.50
C ARG A 121 11.19 8.30 -5.17
N HIS A 122 12.45 8.55 -4.82
CA HIS A 122 13.27 9.46 -5.62
C HIS A 122 13.66 8.65 -6.88
N ARG A 123 13.21 9.10 -8.06
CA ARG A 123 13.29 8.50 -9.41
C ARG A 123 12.15 7.57 -9.89
N ASP A 124 11.25 8.21 -10.63
CA ASP A 124 10.72 7.88 -11.97
C ASP A 124 9.93 6.60 -12.24
N TRP A 125 8.63 6.80 -12.51
CA TRP A 125 7.73 6.19 -13.50
C TRP A 125 8.26 5.19 -14.56
N ARG A 126 9.58 5.05 -14.79
CA ARG A 126 10.19 4.12 -15.76
C ARG A 126 10.00 2.64 -15.42
N TRP A 127 9.74 2.29 -14.16
CA TRP A 127 9.30 0.94 -13.82
C TRP A 127 7.84 0.70 -14.26
N PHE A 128 6.98 1.72 -14.19
CA PHE A 128 5.69 1.66 -14.86
C PHE A 128 5.88 1.58 -16.36
N ASP A 129 6.80 2.35 -16.96
CA ASP A 129 7.12 2.24 -18.38
C ASP A 129 7.64 0.84 -18.75
N PHE A 130 8.48 0.20 -17.93
CA PHE A 130 8.92 -1.18 -18.16
C PHE A 130 7.78 -2.20 -18.02
N LEU A 131 6.93 -2.05 -17.01
CA LEU A 131 5.78 -2.93 -16.80
C LEU A 131 4.69 -2.71 -17.86
N TRP A 132 4.46 -1.49 -18.30
CA TRP A 132 3.53 -1.14 -19.38
C TRP A 132 4.11 -1.52 -20.74
N MET A 133 5.41 -1.32 -20.99
CA MET A 133 6.08 -1.76 -22.22
C MET A 133 6.14 -3.28 -22.29
N THR A 134 6.30 -4.01 -21.18
CA THR A 134 6.16 -5.49 -21.17
C THR A 134 4.71 -5.93 -21.39
N HIS A 135 3.70 -5.14 -20.96
CA HIS A 135 2.28 -5.47 -21.15
C HIS A 135 1.74 -5.06 -22.53
N THR A 136 2.34 -4.07 -23.19
CA THR A 136 1.90 -3.51 -24.47
C THR A 136 2.83 -3.86 -25.63
N MET A 137 4.05 -4.36 -25.36
CA MET A 137 4.88 -5.01 -26.36
C MET A 137 4.40 -6.45 -26.51
N ASP A 138 3.34 -6.57 -27.30
CA ASP A 138 2.97 -7.81 -27.98
C ASP A 138 4.21 -8.31 -28.72
N TYR A 139 4.69 -9.51 -28.38
CA TYR A 139 5.67 -10.22 -29.17
C TYR A 139 4.95 -10.72 -30.42
N GLU A 140 4.80 -9.86 -31.42
CA GLU A 140 4.61 -10.34 -32.78
C GLU A 140 5.91 -11.05 -33.20
N GLY A 141 5.83 -12.38 -33.33
CA GLY A 141 6.75 -13.16 -34.14
C GLY A 141 7.10 -14.52 -33.54
N ARG A 142 6.91 -15.65 -34.22
CA ARG A 142 6.30 -15.98 -35.51
C ARG A 142 6.29 -17.53 -35.56
N ASP A 143 5.32 -18.06 -36.30
CA ASP A 143 5.36 -19.30 -37.10
C ASP A 143 5.23 -20.73 -36.51
N ASP A 144 4.43 -21.47 -37.28
CA ASP A 144 4.41 -22.91 -37.60
C ASP A 144 3.65 -23.94 -36.74
N PHE A 145 2.46 -24.30 -37.23
CA PHE A 145 2.06 -25.71 -37.36
C PHE A 145 1.45 -26.00 -38.74
N ASN A 146 2.34 -26.24 -39.70
CA ASN A 146 2.31 -27.39 -40.61
C ASN A 146 0.99 -28.21 -40.67
N ASN A 147 0.02 -27.81 -41.49
CA ASN A 147 -1.00 -28.75 -41.98
C ASN A 147 -0.53 -29.34 -43.31
N ILE A 148 0.39 -30.29 -43.20
CA ILE A 148 0.90 -31.10 -44.30
C ILE A 148 0.01 -32.35 -44.48
N PHE A 149 -0.36 -32.59 -45.75
CA PHE A 149 -0.92 -33.79 -46.40
C PHE A 149 -2.45 -34.00 -46.43
N PRO A 150 -2.98 -34.71 -47.45
CA PRO A 150 -2.53 -34.82 -48.86
C PRO A 150 -3.67 -34.61 -49.89
N SER A 151 -3.25 -34.28 -51.12
CA SER A 151 -4.00 -34.49 -52.37
C SER A 151 -4.65 -35.87 -52.42
N TRP A 152 -5.81 -36.01 -53.07
CA TRP A 152 -6.04 -36.91 -54.22
C TRP A 152 -7.52 -36.87 -54.68
N ILE A 153 -7.66 -36.68 -56.00
CA ILE A 153 -8.70 -37.19 -56.91
C ILE A 153 -9.87 -36.26 -57.26
N ASP A 154 -9.79 -35.82 -58.52
CA ASP A 154 -10.80 -35.29 -59.43
C ASP A 154 -12.10 -36.12 -59.48
N TYR A 155 -13.23 -35.47 -59.80
CA TYR A 155 -13.97 -35.77 -61.05
C TYR A 155 -15.09 -34.75 -61.32
N CYS A 156 -15.27 -34.50 -62.61
CA CYS A 156 -16.15 -33.55 -63.29
C CYS A 156 -17.67 -33.73 -63.04
N SER A 157 -18.44 -32.66 -63.23
CA SER A 157 -19.51 -32.53 -64.27
C SER A 157 -20.02 -31.09 -64.32
#